data_AF-A0AAV4I806-F1
#
_entry.id   AF-A0AAV4I806-F1
#
_cell.length_a   1.000
_cell.length_b   1.000
_cell.length_c   1.000
_cell.angle_alpha   90.00
_cell.angle_beta   90.00
_cell.angle_gamma   90.00
#
_symmetry.space_group_name_H-M   'P 1'
#
loop_
_entity.id
_entity.type
_entity.pdbx_description
1 polymer ?
#
loop_
_entity_poly.entity_id
_entity_poly.type
_entity_poly.pdbx_seq_one_letter_code
_entity_poly.pdbx_strand_id
1 'polypeptide(L)'
;MAVSYNSELKYLLDRHASIKSRSVTSRPSAPWMSLEIKQAKAERRQAERKWLKEKLTIYRQLFCSCKLKIKALIASAKQTYFKTKITESVSSNALFTITNAMSVKAHTVILPAPFPVNELPDRFGAIFQ
;
A
#
# COMPACT_ATOMS: atom_id res chain seq x y z
N MET A 1 -22.22 -34.94 -30.24
CA MET A 1 -22.24 -33.62 -30.93
C MET A 1 -21.90 -32.45 -30.02
N ALA A 2 -22.54 -32.27 -28.86
CA ALA A 2 -22.29 -31.10 -27.99
C ALA A 2 -20.83 -30.94 -27.49
N VAL A 3 -20.10 -32.04 -27.31
CA VAL A 3 -18.70 -32.01 -26.83
C VAL A 3 -17.75 -31.40 -27.87
N SER A 4 -17.93 -31.72 -29.16
CA SER A 4 -17.11 -31.21 -30.27
C SER A 4 -17.28 -29.70 -30.45
N TYR A 5 -18.52 -29.22 -30.30
CA TYR A 5 -18.84 -27.80 -30.37
C TYR A 5 -18.11 -26.99 -29.29
N ASN A 6 -18.15 -27.47 -28.04
CA ASN A 6 -17.49 -26.79 -26.92
C ASN A 6 -15.97 -26.76 -27.06
N SER A 7 -15.35 -27.82 -27.63
CA SER A 7 -13.91 -27.85 -27.86
C SER A 7 -13.45 -26.87 -28.94
N GLU A 8 -14.18 -26.76 -30.06
CA GLU A 8 -13.85 -25.82 -31.14
C GLU A 8 -13.97 -24.37 -30.69
N LEU A 9 -15.02 -24.07 -29.93
CA LEU A 9 -15.29 -22.72 -29.43
C LEU A 9 -14.22 -22.29 -28.42
N LYS A 10 -13.77 -23.22 -27.56
CA LYS A 10 -12.66 -22.98 -26.62
C LYS A 10 -11.34 -22.79 -27.35
N TYR A 11 -11.06 -23.59 -28.38
CA TYR A 11 -9.85 -23.44 -29.20
C TYR A 11 -9.78 -22.08 -29.89
N LEU A 12 -10.88 -21.63 -30.51
CA LEU A 12 -10.96 -20.30 -31.12
C LEU A 12 -10.78 -19.19 -30.09
N LEU A 13 -11.40 -19.35 -28.90
CA LEU A 13 -11.26 -18.40 -27.81
C LEU A 13 -9.81 -18.29 -27.31
N ASP A 14 -9.13 -19.42 -27.08
CA ASP A 14 -7.74 -19.43 -26.63
C ASP A 14 -6.77 -18.89 -27.70
N ARG A 15 -7.07 -19.11 -28.99
CA ARG A 15 -6.29 -18.58 -30.12
C ARG A 15 -6.36 -17.06 -30.23
N HIS A 16 -7.55 -16.48 -30.05
CA HIS A 16 -7.76 -15.04 -30.22
C HIS A 16 -7.64 -14.25 -28.90
N ALA A 17 -7.89 -14.89 -27.77
CA ALA A 17 -7.94 -14.30 -26.44
C ALA A 17 -7.37 -15.25 -25.38
N SER A 18 -6.11 -15.64 -25.57
CA SER A 18 -5.37 -16.49 -24.62
C SER A 18 -5.52 -15.98 -23.19
N ILE A 19 -5.79 -16.88 -22.25
CA ILE A 19 -5.90 -16.56 -20.83
C ILE A 19 -4.58 -15.97 -20.33
N LYS A 20 -4.61 -14.72 -19.86
CA LYS A 20 -3.46 -14.05 -19.22
C LYS A 20 -3.59 -14.15 -17.70
N SER A 21 -2.79 -15.00 -17.07
CA SER A 21 -2.69 -15.03 -15.61
C SER A 21 -1.76 -13.93 -15.11
N ARG A 22 -2.19 -13.16 -14.09
CA ARG A 22 -1.33 -12.22 -13.36
C ARG A 22 -1.31 -12.63 -11.90
N SER A 23 -0.12 -12.71 -11.31
CA SER A 23 0.02 -12.88 -9.87
C SER A 23 -0.35 -11.57 -9.17
N VAL A 24 -1.46 -11.57 -8.42
CA VAL A 24 -1.85 -10.44 -7.57
C VAL A 24 -1.42 -10.76 -6.15
N THR A 25 -0.57 -9.91 -5.57
CA THR A 25 -0.23 -10.01 -4.15
C THR A 25 -1.45 -9.68 -3.31
N SER A 26 -1.98 -10.67 -2.59
CA SER A 26 -3.01 -10.43 -1.58
C SER A 26 -2.43 -9.59 -0.46
N ARG A 27 -2.93 -8.36 -0.30
CA ARG A 27 -2.54 -7.45 0.79
C ARG A 27 -3.67 -7.44 1.81
N PRO A 28 -3.43 -7.82 3.08
CA PRO A 28 -4.46 -7.73 4.09
C PRO A 28 -4.89 -6.26 4.26
N SER A 29 -6.18 -6.07 4.52
CA SER A 29 -6.69 -4.73 4.85
C SER A 29 -5.98 -4.24 6.11
N ALA A 30 -5.54 -2.98 6.11
CA ALA A 30 -4.92 -2.41 7.29
C ALA A 30 -5.91 -2.43 8.48
N PRO A 31 -5.45 -2.72 9.71
CA PRO A 31 -6.34 -2.88 10.86
C PRO A 31 -7.18 -1.63 11.18
N TRP A 32 -6.64 -0.44 10.91
CA TRP A 32 -7.30 0.85 11.15
C TRP A 32 -8.21 1.30 9.99
N MET A 33 -8.52 0.44 9.01
CA MET A 33 -9.40 0.77 7.88
C MET A 33 -10.86 0.41 8.18
N SER A 34 -11.52 1.26 8.96
CA SER A 34 -12.95 1.14 9.29
C SER A 34 -13.87 1.41 8.08
N LEU A 35 -15.13 1.00 8.20
CA LEU A 35 -16.17 1.29 7.20
C LEU A 35 -16.36 2.80 7.00
N GLU A 36 -16.32 3.57 8.08
CA GLU A 36 -16.41 5.03 8.07
C GLU A 36 -15.30 5.66 7.21
N ILE A 37 -14.05 5.20 7.35
CA ILE A 37 -12.93 5.70 6.53
C ILE A 37 -13.12 5.34 5.06
N LYS A 38 -13.70 4.15 4.76
CA LYS A 38 -14.01 3.74 3.39
C LYS A 38 -15.09 4.64 2.78
N GLN A 39 -16.15 4.93 3.52
CA GLN A 39 -17.22 5.85 3.10
C GLN A 39 -16.67 7.27 2.87
N ALA A 40 -15.90 7.81 3.82
CA ALA A 40 -15.28 9.12 3.68
C ALA A 40 -14.35 9.20 2.46
N LYS A 41 -13.60 8.12 2.15
CA LYS A 41 -12.80 8.01 0.92
C LYS A 41 -13.65 8.04 -0.34
N ALA A 42 -14.81 7.39 -0.35
CA ALA A 42 -15.74 7.42 -1.45
C ALA A 42 -16.30 8.84 -1.66
N GLU A 43 -16.72 9.52 -0.58
CA GLU A 43 -17.16 10.93 -0.60
C GLU A 43 -16.08 11.85 -1.19
N ARG A 44 -14.82 11.72 -0.74
CA ARG A 44 -13.70 12.50 -1.30
C ARG A 44 -13.55 12.25 -2.80
N ARG A 45 -13.69 11.00 -3.26
CA ARG A 45 -13.56 10.66 -4.67
C ARG A 45 -14.72 11.25 -5.50
N GLN A 46 -15.92 11.29 -4.95
CA GLN A 46 -17.07 11.95 -5.58
C GLN A 46 -16.84 13.47 -5.68
N ALA A 47 -16.42 14.12 -4.59
CA ALA A 47 -16.10 15.55 -4.58
C ALA A 47 -14.97 15.90 -5.57
N GLU A 48 -13.93 15.05 -5.65
CA GLU A 48 -12.84 15.19 -6.60
C GLU A 48 -13.32 15.12 -8.05
N ARG A 49 -14.14 14.11 -8.39
CA ARG A 49 -14.72 13.99 -9.75
C ARG A 49 -15.57 15.21 -10.10
N LYS A 50 -16.38 15.70 -9.16
CA LYS A 50 -17.21 16.90 -9.35
C LYS A 50 -16.35 18.14 -9.60
N TRP A 51 -15.27 18.31 -8.84
CA TRP A 51 -14.31 19.39 -9.05
C TRP A 51 -13.58 19.29 -10.40
N LEU A 52 -13.14 18.11 -10.80
CA LEU A 52 -12.44 17.94 -12.10
C LEU A 52 -13.36 18.23 -13.29
N LYS A 53 -14.66 17.95 -13.17
CA LYS A 53 -15.65 18.24 -14.21
C LYS A 53 -15.97 19.74 -14.31
N GLU A 54 -16.35 20.35 -13.20
CA GLU A 54 -16.91 21.72 -13.18
C GLU A 54 -15.85 22.81 -12.95
N LYS A 55 -14.68 22.45 -12.39
CA LYS A 55 -13.53 23.33 -12.06
C LYS A 55 -13.84 24.55 -11.18
N LEU A 56 -15.00 24.57 -10.51
CA LEU A 56 -15.40 25.67 -9.62
C LEU A 56 -14.70 25.63 -8.25
N THR A 57 -14.45 26.82 -7.68
CA THR A 57 -13.81 27.00 -6.38
C THR A 57 -14.55 26.32 -5.23
N ILE A 58 -15.88 26.32 -5.24
CA ILE A 58 -16.72 25.69 -4.21
C ILE A 58 -16.44 24.18 -4.17
N TYR A 59 -16.34 23.52 -5.33
CA TYR A 59 -16.04 22.08 -5.38
C TYR A 59 -14.61 21.76 -4.96
N ARG A 60 -13.66 22.65 -5.24
CA ARG A 60 -12.30 22.55 -4.72
C ARG A 60 -12.29 22.62 -3.19
N GLN A 61 -13.02 23.56 -2.60
CA GLN A 61 -13.15 23.68 -1.14
C GLN A 61 -13.76 22.42 -0.54
N LEU A 62 -14.86 21.90 -1.12
CA LEU A 62 -15.49 20.66 -0.67
C LEU A 62 -14.50 19.48 -0.71
N PHE A 63 -13.76 19.33 -1.81
CA PHE A 63 -12.73 18.29 -1.92
C PHE A 63 -11.64 18.43 -0.84
N CYS A 64 -11.16 19.65 -0.58
CA CYS A 64 -10.19 19.92 0.48
C CYS A 64 -10.75 19.55 1.86
N SER A 65 -12.00 19.90 2.16
CA SER A 65 -12.67 19.53 3.41
C SER A 65 -12.78 18.01 3.56
N CYS A 66 -13.20 17.29 2.52
CA CYS A 66 -13.23 15.82 2.53
C CYS A 66 -11.83 15.21 2.74
N LYS A 67 -10.79 15.80 2.14
CA LYS A 67 -9.39 15.38 2.32
C LYS A 67 -8.94 15.55 3.77
N LEU A 68 -9.27 16.68 4.41
CA LEU A 68 -8.95 16.94 5.82
C LEU A 68 -9.70 15.98 6.74
N LYS A 69 -11.00 15.75 6.51
CA LYS A 69 -11.83 14.78 7.24
C LYS A 69 -11.18 13.40 7.25
N ILE A 70 -10.79 12.88 6.08
CA ILE A 70 -10.12 11.56 5.98
C ILE A 70 -8.79 11.56 6.73
N LYS A 71 -7.99 12.62 6.63
CA LYS A 71 -6.70 12.71 7.32
C LYS A 71 -6.91 12.62 8.84
N ALA A 72 -7.91 13.31 9.37
CA ALA A 72 -8.26 13.28 10.78
C ALA A 72 -8.76 11.89 11.22
N LEU A 73 -9.66 11.28 10.45
CA LEU A 73 -10.19 9.94 10.75
C LEU A 73 -9.09 8.87 10.76
N ILE A 74 -8.19 8.88 9.77
CA ILE A 74 -7.07 7.92 9.73
C ILE A 74 -6.11 8.15 10.89
N ALA A 75 -5.82 9.42 11.24
CA ALA A 75 -4.96 9.73 12.37
C ALA A 75 -5.56 9.22 13.69
N SER A 76 -6.85 9.49 13.93
CA SER A 76 -7.59 9.00 15.09
C SER A 76 -7.61 7.46 15.14
N ALA A 77 -7.99 6.80 14.05
CA ALA A 77 -8.06 5.34 14.00
C ALA A 77 -6.70 4.67 14.24
N LYS A 78 -5.62 5.22 13.68
CA LYS A 78 -4.25 4.76 13.97
C LYS A 78 -3.90 4.97 15.43
N GLN A 79 -4.20 6.15 15.99
CA GLN A 79 -3.91 6.47 17.38
C GLN A 79 -4.62 5.50 18.32
N THR A 80 -5.91 5.25 18.11
CA THR A 80 -6.69 4.29 18.92
C THR A 80 -6.10 2.89 18.81
N TYR A 81 -5.82 2.40 17.59
CA TYR A 81 -5.24 1.06 17.38
C TYR A 81 -3.88 0.88 18.08
N PHE A 82 -2.98 1.86 17.98
CA PHE A 82 -1.68 1.74 18.65
C PHE A 82 -1.78 1.94 20.16
N LYS A 83 -2.68 2.82 20.63
CA LYS A 83 -2.96 2.98 22.06
C LYS A 83 -3.43 1.66 22.68
N THR A 84 -4.42 1.00 22.08
CA THR A 84 -4.93 -0.29 22.59
C THR A 84 -3.83 -1.35 22.60
N LYS A 85 -3.05 -1.42 21.53
CA LYS A 85 -1.95 -2.39 21.41
C LYS A 85 -0.83 -2.16 22.43
N ILE A 86 -0.55 -0.90 22.78
CA ILE A 86 0.42 -0.55 23.83
C ILE A 86 -0.13 -0.92 25.21
N THR A 87 -1.40 -0.61 25.50
CA THR A 87 -2.02 -0.93 26.79
C THR A 87 -2.17 -2.44 27.02
N GLU A 88 -2.37 -3.22 25.96
CA GLU A 88 -2.43 -4.69 26.01
C GLU A 88 -1.05 -5.34 26.14
N SER A 89 0.04 -4.61 25.89
CA SER A 89 1.38 -5.18 25.93
C SER A 89 1.88 -5.33 27.37
N VAL A 90 2.24 -6.56 27.74
CA VAL A 90 2.72 -6.89 29.10
C VAL A 90 4.25 -6.84 29.20
N SER A 91 4.96 -7.07 28.09
CA SER A 91 6.43 -7.17 28.08
C SER A 91 7.11 -6.00 27.36
N SER A 92 8.28 -5.61 27.87
CA SER A 92 9.12 -4.57 27.26
C SER A 92 9.49 -4.89 25.81
N ASN A 93 9.82 -6.15 25.49
CA ASN A 93 10.12 -6.59 24.13
C ASN A 93 8.92 -6.40 23.18
N ALA A 94 7.70 -6.74 23.60
CA ALA A 94 6.50 -6.51 22.81
C ALA A 94 6.29 -5.02 22.53
N LEU A 95 6.48 -4.15 23.54
CA LEU A 95 6.43 -2.71 23.36
C LEU A 95 7.45 -2.22 22.33
N PHE A 96 8.69 -2.67 22.40
CA PHE A 96 9.75 -2.33 21.42
C PHE A 96 9.40 -2.78 20.00
N THR A 97 8.77 -3.95 19.83
CA THR A 97 8.32 -4.38 18.49
C THR A 97 7.20 -3.48 17.95
N ILE A 98 6.30 -3.02 18.82
CA ILE A 98 5.20 -2.12 18.44
C ILE A 98 5.75 -0.74 18.06
N THR A 99 6.66 -0.18 18.85
CA THR A 99 7.32 1.10 18.54
C THR A 99 8.18 1.01 17.30
N ASN A 100 8.89 -0.10 17.07
CA ASN A 100 9.61 -0.33 15.82
C ASN A 100 8.68 -0.43 14.60
N ALA A 101 7.49 -1.01 14.75
CA ALA A 101 6.49 -1.03 13.69
C ALA A 101 5.85 0.35 13.41
N MET A 102 5.86 1.25 14.40
CA MET A 102 5.43 2.65 14.26
C MET A 102 6.52 3.54 13.67
N SER A 103 7.78 3.30 14.06
CA SER A 103 8.95 3.99 13.56
C SER A 103 9.28 3.52 12.14
N VAL A 104 10.05 4.34 11.42
CA VAL A 104 10.28 4.21 9.97
C VAL A 104 10.63 2.78 9.55
N LYS A 105 10.15 2.37 8.37
CA LYS A 105 10.50 1.12 7.68
C LYS A 105 11.99 0.84 7.90
N ALA A 106 12.31 -0.33 8.46
CA ALA A 106 13.68 -0.81 8.42
C ALA A 106 14.19 -0.61 6.99
N HIS A 107 15.20 0.23 6.82
CA HIS A 107 15.94 0.21 5.58
C HIS A 107 16.40 -1.22 5.44
N THR A 108 15.92 -1.92 4.42
CA THR A 108 16.59 -3.13 3.98
C THR A 108 17.95 -2.64 3.54
N VAL A 109 18.91 -2.66 4.46
CA VAL A 109 20.31 -2.44 4.13
C VAL A 109 20.62 -3.61 3.21
N ILE A 110 20.56 -3.34 1.91
CA ILE A 110 21.07 -4.27 0.91
C ILE A 110 22.57 -4.17 1.12
N LEU A 111 23.09 -5.09 1.93
CA LEU A 111 24.53 -5.22 2.06
C LEU A 111 25.07 -5.46 0.65
N PRO A 112 26.14 -4.75 0.25
CA PRO A 112 26.83 -5.08 -0.98
C PRO A 112 27.17 -6.58 -0.99
N ALA A 113 27.14 -7.19 -2.17
CA ALA A 113 27.58 -8.58 -2.29
C ALA A 113 28.96 -8.76 -1.64
N PRO A 114 29.22 -9.89 -0.97
CA PRO A 114 30.53 -10.15 -0.37
C PRO A 114 31.61 -10.01 -1.43
N PHE A 115 32.55 -9.10 -1.21
CA PHE A 115 33.66 -8.84 -2.12
C PHE A 115 34.95 -9.46 -1.57
N PRO A 116 35.89 -9.86 -2.44
CA PRO A 116 37.17 -10.42 -2.01
C PRO A 116 38.00 -9.37 -1.26
N VAL A 117 38.60 -9.76 -0.13
CA VAL A 117 39.36 -8.87 0.77
C VAL A 117 40.53 -8.16 0.05
N ASN A 118 41.08 -8.80 -0.98
CA ASN A 118 42.24 -8.32 -1.72
C ASN A 118 41.97 -7.03 -2.52
N GLU A 119 40.71 -6.78 -2.90
CA GLU A 119 40.31 -5.60 -3.69
C GLU A 119 39.82 -4.44 -2.82
N LEU A 120 39.81 -4.61 -1.48
CA LEU A 120 39.34 -3.59 -0.55
C LEU A 120 40.21 -2.32 -0.56
N PRO A 121 41.56 -2.39 -0.54
CA PRO A 121 42.40 -1.18 -0.47
C PRO A 121 42.20 -0.25 -1.68
N ASP A 122 42.11 -0.82 -2.87
CA ASP A 122 41.98 -0.06 -4.12
C ASP A 122 40.62 0.64 -4.22
N ARG A 123 39.54 -0.04 -3.84
CA ARG A 123 38.20 0.55 -3.84
C ARG A 123 38.00 1.56 -2.74
N PHE A 124 38.60 1.36 -1.57
CA PHE A 124 38.59 2.36 -0.50
C PHE A 124 39.31 3.63 -0.94
N GLY A 125 40.46 3.51 -1.62
CA GLY A 125 41.18 4.65 -2.20
C GLY A 125 40.33 5.46 -3.20
N ALA A 126 39.51 4.79 -4.00
CA ALA A 126 38.61 5.44 -4.97
C ALA A 126 37.47 6.27 -4.34
N ILE A 127 37.19 6.14 -3.04
CA ILE A 127 36.16 6.94 -2.35
C ILE A 127 36.67 8.37 -2.06
N PHE A 128 37.99 8.57 -2.02
CA PHE A 128 38.62 9.83 -1.61
C PHE A 128 39.25 10.62 -2.77
N GLN A 129 39.05 10.18 -4.03
CA GLN A 129 39.43 10.91 -5.25
C GLN A 129 38.22 11.67 -5.82
#